data_AF-A0A2Z3R7C8-F1
#
_entry.id   AF-A0A2Z3R7C8-F1
#
_cell.length_a   1.000
_cell.length_b   1.000
_cell.length_c   1.000
_cell.angle_alpha   90.00
_cell.angle_beta   90.00
_cell.angle_gamma   90.00
#
_symmetry.space_group_name_H-M   'P 1'
#
loop_
_entity.id
_entity.type
_entity.pdbx_description
1 polymer ?
#
loop_
_entity_poly.entity_id
_entity_poly.type
_entity_poly.pdbx_seq_one_letter_code
_entity_poly.pdbx_strand_id
1 'polypeptide(L)'
;MSDILEGLLLDEYAVVTRAELCGSGRVTPEELDALAALGLLPMRGDEYPAASVALVRRAARLKRGLDTDWELVAVIMDLLHEIDALRSEVRRLKARQR
;
A
#
# COMPACT_ATOMS: atom_id res chain seq x y z
N MET A 1 8.02 -22.08 24.70
CA MET A 1 8.87 -20.92 24.44
C MET A 1 7.99 -19.87 23.78
N SER A 2 7.80 -18.72 24.42
CA SER A 2 7.04 -17.63 23.81
C SER A 2 8.02 -16.86 22.93
N ASP A 3 7.84 -16.91 21.61
CA ASP A 3 8.55 -16.01 20.72
C ASP A 3 8.09 -14.59 21.03
N ILE A 4 9.04 -13.76 21.48
CA ILE A 4 8.81 -12.34 21.64
C ILE A 4 8.79 -11.76 20.23
N LEU A 5 7.62 -11.33 19.78
CA LEU A 5 7.48 -10.58 18.54
C LEU A 5 7.80 -9.12 18.83
N GLU A 6 8.99 -8.68 18.39
CA GLU A 6 9.34 -7.27 18.35
C GLU A 6 8.72 -6.62 17.11
N GLY A 7 8.06 -5.48 17.29
CA GLY A 7 7.44 -4.71 16.22
C GLY A 7 7.73 -3.23 16.38
N LEU A 8 8.12 -2.57 15.29
CA LEU A 8 8.29 -1.13 15.23
C LEU A 8 6.97 -0.48 14.78
N LEU A 9 6.49 0.52 15.52
CA LEU A 9 5.40 1.37 15.06
C LEU A 9 5.95 2.29 13.96
N LEU A 10 5.38 2.15 12.77
CA LEU A 10 5.67 3.01 11.64
C LEU A 10 4.81 4.27 11.78
N ASP A 11 5.46 5.41 12.07
CA ASP A 11 4.81 6.72 12.04
C ASP A 11 4.81 7.31 10.62
N GLU A 12 4.30 8.54 10.49
CA GLU A 12 4.14 9.25 9.22
C GLU A 12 5.46 9.74 8.59
N TYR A 13 6.57 9.71 9.33
CA TYR A 13 7.90 10.10 8.86
C TYR A 13 8.85 8.91 8.69
N ALA A 14 8.46 7.75 9.23
CA ALA A 14 9.22 6.52 9.07
C ALA A 14 9.41 6.17 7.59
N VAL A 15 10.62 5.75 7.28
CA VAL A 15 11.03 5.25 5.98
C VAL A 15 11.42 3.79 6.10
N VAL A 16 11.22 3.05 5.02
CA VAL A 16 11.60 1.65 4.90
C VAL A 16 12.45 1.45 3.66
N THR A 17 13.41 0.54 3.77
CA THR A 17 14.26 0.11 2.66
C THR A 17 13.46 -0.75 1.67
N ARG A 18 13.99 -0.87 0.45
CA ARG A 18 13.47 -1.78 -0.57
C ARG A 18 13.33 -3.22 -0.06
N ALA A 19 14.34 -3.71 0.68
CA ALA A 19 14.36 -5.07 1.21
C ALA A 19 13.25 -5.30 2.25
N GLU A 20 13.06 -4.36 3.17
CA GLU A 20 11.98 -4.41 4.15
C GLU A 20 10.60 -4.36 3.48
N LEU A 21 10.46 -3.53 2.44
CA LEU A 21 9.21 -3.41 1.71
C LEU A 21 8.86 -4.71 0.95
N CYS A 22 9.82 -5.31 0.23
CA CYS A 22 9.66 -6.62 -0.40
C CYS A 22 9.26 -7.70 0.62
N GLY A 23 9.98 -7.78 1.75
CA GLY A 23 9.69 -8.75 2.81
C GLY A 23 8.30 -8.56 3.42
N SER A 24 7.90 -7.31 3.68
CA SER A 24 6.61 -6.99 4.26
C SER A 24 5.42 -7.31 3.33
N GLY A 25 5.60 -7.07 2.02
CA GLY A 25 4.60 -7.30 0.98
C GLY A 25 4.56 -8.73 0.46
N ARG A 26 5.61 -9.52 0.72
CA ARG A 26 5.91 -10.79 0.05
C ARG A 26 5.88 -10.63 -1.47
N VAL A 27 6.54 -9.57 -1.96
CA VAL A 27 6.72 -9.28 -3.39
C VAL A 27 8.20 -9.36 -3.73
N THR A 28 8.52 -9.76 -4.96
CA THR A 28 9.92 -9.75 -5.43
C THR A 28 10.40 -8.32 -5.70
N PRO A 29 11.72 -8.11 -5.80
CA PRO A 29 12.27 -6.83 -6.22
C PRO A 29 11.71 -6.34 -7.57
N GLU A 30 11.54 -7.24 -8.53
CA GLU A 30 11.02 -6.94 -9.87
C GLU A 30 9.53 -6.56 -9.82
N GLU A 31 8.75 -7.23 -8.98
CA GLU A 31 7.34 -6.87 -8.74
C GLU A 31 7.22 -5.51 -8.06
N LEU A 32 8.14 -5.18 -7.16
CA LEU A 32 8.18 -3.87 -6.53
C LEU A 32 8.55 -2.77 -7.53
N ASP A 33 9.46 -3.04 -8.45
CA ASP A 33 9.82 -2.11 -9.54
C ASP A 33 8.63 -1.90 -10.49
N ALA A 34 7.85 -2.94 -10.78
CA ALA A 34 6.62 -2.83 -11.56
C ALA A 34 5.59 -1.92 -10.87
N LEU A 35 5.38 -2.10 -9.56
CA LEU A 35 4.50 -1.23 -8.77
C LEU A 35 4.97 0.23 -8.77
N ALA A 36 6.28 0.48 -8.68
CA ALA A 36 6.85 1.82 -8.76
C ALA A 36 6.67 2.43 -10.17
N ALA A 37 6.89 1.65 -11.22
CA ALA A 37 6.69 2.08 -12.61
C ALA A 37 5.23 2.44 -12.93
N LEU A 38 4.28 1.79 -12.27
CA LEU A 38 2.85 2.08 -12.35
C LEU A 38 2.42 3.29 -11.48
N GLY A 39 3.36 3.95 -10.80
CA GLY A 39 3.09 5.13 -9.97
C GLY A 39 2.44 4.84 -8.62
N LEU A 40 2.33 3.57 -8.23
CA LEU A 40 1.69 3.16 -6.97
C LEU A 40 2.59 3.34 -5.74
N LEU A 41 3.91 3.47 -5.92
CA LEU A 41 4.85 3.59 -4.82
C LEU A 41 5.55 4.94 -4.85
N PRO A 42 5.28 5.82 -3.87
CA PRO A 42 6.06 7.04 -3.71
C PRO A 42 7.48 6.68 -3.25
N MET A 43 8.50 7.16 -3.97
CA MET A 43 9.90 6.94 -3.65
C MET A 43 10.60 8.28 -3.38
N ARG A 44 11.44 8.33 -2.33
CA ARG A 44 12.29 9.49 -2.00
C ARG A 44 13.74 9.04 -1.98
N GLY A 45 14.48 9.25 -3.05
CA GLY A 45 15.82 8.66 -3.18
C GLY A 45 15.70 7.14 -3.22
N ASP A 46 16.39 6.42 -2.32
CA ASP A 46 16.36 4.95 -2.22
C ASP A 46 15.38 4.41 -1.16
N GLU A 47 14.59 5.30 -0.53
CA GLU A 47 13.72 4.99 0.59
C GLU A 47 12.23 5.16 0.25
N TYR A 48 11.39 4.36 0.91
CA TYR A 48 9.94 4.41 0.77
C TYR A 48 9.30 4.92 2.06
N PRO A 49 8.28 5.79 2.00
CA PRO A 49 7.47 6.10 3.17
C PRO A 49 6.88 4.82 3.74
N ALA A 50 6.84 4.69 5.06
CA ALA A 50 6.37 3.49 5.72
C ALA A 50 4.90 3.13 5.40
N ALA A 51 4.08 4.13 5.05
CA ALA A 51 2.73 3.92 4.51
C ALA A 51 2.69 3.00 3.27
N SER A 52 3.79 2.93 2.51
CA SER A 52 3.94 2.05 1.35
C SER A 52 3.82 0.57 1.72
N VAL A 53 4.14 0.18 2.96
CA VAL A 53 3.98 -1.21 3.44
C VAL A 53 2.53 -1.66 3.33
N ALA A 54 1.59 -0.84 3.78
CA ALA A 54 0.16 -1.15 3.70
C ALA A 54 -0.32 -1.22 2.24
N LEU A 55 0.22 -0.34 1.39
CA LEU A 55 -0.09 -0.29 -0.03
C LEU A 55 0.38 -1.55 -0.75
N VAL A 56 1.66 -1.92 -0.62
CA VAL A 56 2.23 -3.14 -1.24
C VAL A 56 1.49 -4.38 -0.77
N ARG A 57 1.20 -4.50 0.52
CA ARG A 57 0.41 -5.64 1.06
C ARG A 57 -0.99 -5.72 0.44
N ARG A 58 -1.66 -4.58 0.27
CA ARG A 58 -2.99 -4.52 -0.36
C ARG A 58 -2.92 -4.92 -1.83
N ALA A 59 -1.96 -4.39 -2.57
CA ALA A 59 -1.72 -4.71 -3.98
C ALA A 59 -1.39 -6.21 -4.17
N ALA A 60 -0.45 -6.75 -3.40
CA ALA A 60 -0.07 -8.16 -3.47
C ALA A 60 -1.22 -9.11 -3.10
N ARG A 61 -2.05 -8.73 -2.12
CA ARG A 61 -3.26 -9.49 -1.78
C ARG A 61 -4.28 -9.46 -2.91
N LEU A 62 -4.43 -8.32 -3.58
CA LEU A 62 -5.36 -8.19 -4.70
C LEU A 62 -4.89 -9.01 -5.91
N LYS A 63 -3.61 -8.92 -6.27
CA LYS A 63 -2.99 -9.73 -7.32
C LYS A 63 -3.27 -11.21 -7.14
N ARG A 64 -3.00 -11.74 -5.93
CA ARG A 64 -3.22 -13.15 -5.59
C ARG A 64 -4.69 -13.53 -5.50
N GLY A 65 -5.54 -12.63 -5.00
CA GLY A 65 -6.96 -12.89 -4.83
C GLY A 65 -7.75 -12.90 -6.15
N LEU A 66 -7.26 -12.20 -7.17
CA LEU A 66 -7.90 -12.07 -8.47
C LEU A 66 -7.16 -12.80 -9.61
N ASP A 67 -6.01 -13.41 -9.31
CA ASP A 67 -5.12 -14.08 -10.27
C ASP A 67 -4.86 -13.20 -11.52
N THR A 68 -4.32 -12.01 -11.28
CA THR A 68 -4.19 -10.96 -12.30
C THR A 68 -2.77 -10.37 -12.40
N ASP A 69 -2.55 -9.45 -13.33
CA ASP A 69 -1.30 -8.72 -13.53
C ASP A 69 -1.23 -7.45 -12.65
N TRP A 70 -0.09 -6.75 -12.71
CA TRP A 70 0.14 -5.58 -11.86
C TRP A 70 -0.56 -4.33 -12.39
N GLU A 71 -0.75 -4.27 -13.71
CA GLU A 71 -1.46 -3.22 -14.43
C GLU A 71 -2.94 -3.16 -13.99
N LEU A 72 -3.63 -4.29 -13.96
CA LEU A 72 -5.01 -4.35 -13.48
C LEU A 72 -5.08 -4.05 -11.98
N VAL A 73 -4.10 -4.50 -11.19
CA VAL A 73 -4.01 -4.16 -9.77
C VAL A 73 -3.90 -2.65 -9.56
N ALA A 74 -3.12 -1.94 -10.37
CA ALA A 74 -3.01 -0.48 -10.29
C ALA A 74 -4.35 0.20 -10.54
N VAL A 75 -5.04 -0.17 -11.61
CA VAL A 75 -6.37 0.35 -11.92
C VAL A 75 -7.35 0.12 -10.76
N ILE A 76 -7.37 -1.08 -10.19
CA ILE A 76 -8.28 -1.39 -9.09
C ILE A 76 -7.89 -0.60 -7.83
N MET A 77 -6.60 -0.42 -7.55
CA MET A 77 -6.13 0.37 -6.42
C MET A 77 -6.58 1.82 -6.52
N ASP A 78 -6.51 2.42 -7.71
CA ASP A 78 -7.02 3.78 -7.97
C ASP A 78 -8.53 3.87 -7.76
N LEU A 79 -9.29 2.90 -8.29
CA LEU A 79 -10.74 2.86 -8.10
C LEU A 79 -11.13 2.70 -6.63
N LEU A 80 -10.40 1.88 -5.88
CA LEU A 80 -10.62 1.72 -4.44
C LEU A 80 -10.33 3.01 -3.68
N HIS A 81 -9.28 3.74 -4.05
CA HIS A 81 -8.97 5.05 -3.49
C HIS A 81 -10.10 6.04 -3.76
N GLU A 82 -10.60 6.10 -4.99
CA GLU A 82 -11.70 7.00 -5.38
C GLU A 82 -13.00 6.67 -4.63
N ILE A 83 -13.33 5.37 -4.49
CA ILE A 83 -14.48 4.92 -3.70
C ILE A 83 -14.36 5.37 -2.24
N ASP A 84 -13.17 5.23 -1.65
CA ASP A 84 -12.92 5.64 -0.26
C ASP A 84 -13.03 7.17 -0.10
N ALA A 85 -12.53 7.94 -1.08
CA ALA A 85 -12.65 9.40 -1.12
C ALA A 85 -14.13 9.84 -1.20
N LEU A 86 -14.89 9.28 -2.14
CA LEU A 86 -16.32 9.57 -2.31
C LEU A 86 -17.13 9.21 -1.05
N ARG A 87 -16.85 8.05 -0.44
CA ARG A 87 -17.51 7.65 0.82
C ARG A 87 -17.17 8.60 1.96
N SER A 88 -15.94 9.10 2.03
CA SER A 88 -15.52 10.11 3.00
C SER A 88 -16.28 11.41 2.82
N GLU A 89 -16.44 11.86 1.57
CA GLU A 89 -17.21 13.06 1.24
C GLU A 89 -18.67 12.95 1.69
N VAL A 90 -19.32 11.84 1.34
CA VAL A 90 -20.71 11.60 1.74
C VAL A 90 -20.87 11.61 3.25
N ARG A 91 -19.95 11.00 4.00
CA ARG A 91 -19.96 11.03 5.48
C ARG A 91 -19.84 12.46 6.01
N ARG A 92 -18.92 13.25 5.44
CA ARG A 92 -18.70 14.65 5.83
C ARG A 92 -19.91 15.53 5.56
N LEU A 93 -20.54 15.38 4.39
CA LEU A 93 -21.75 16.14 4.03
C LEU A 93 -22.92 15.78 4.94
N LYS A 94 -23.13 14.49 5.22
CA LYS A 94 -24.16 14.04 6.17
C LYS A 94 -23.93 14.55 7.60
N ALA A 95 -22.68 14.67 8.03
CA ALA A 95 -22.34 15.21 9.34
C ALA A 95 -22.59 16.72 9.45
N ARG A 96 -22.54 17.47 8.35
CA ARG A 96 -22.82 18.92 8.30
C ARG A 96 -24.31 19.28 8.26
N GLN A 97 -25.18 18.32 7.92
CA GLN A 97 -26.64 18.49 7.86
C GLN A 97 -27.36 17.99 9.12
N ARG A 98 -26.60 17.55 10.13
CA ARG A 98 -27.07 17.25 11.49
C ARG A 98 -26.68 18.39 12.41
#